data_AF-A0A2D4GYE4-F1
#
_entry.id   AF-A0A2D4GYE4-F1
#
_cell.length_a   1.000
_cell.length_b   1.000
_cell.length_c   1.000
_cell.angle_alpha   90.00
_cell.angle_beta   90.00
_cell.angle_gamma   90.00
#
_symmetry.space_group_name_H-M   'P 1'
#
loop_
_entity.id
_entity.type
_entity.pdbx_description
1 polymer ?
#
loop_
_entity_poly.entity_id
_entity_poly.type
_entity_poly.pdbx_seq_one_letter_code
_entity_poly.pdbx_strand_id
1 'polypeptide(L)'
;IECARKVSEKVSHVLAALQAGNRGTQACITAASAVSGIIADLDTTIMFATAGTLHRENAETFADHREGILKTAKALVEDTKVLVQNATASQEKLAQAAQSSVTTITRLAEVVKLGAASLGSEDPETQVVLINAVKDVAKALGDLISATKPLPASLATILPYTS
;
A
#
# COMPACT_ATOMS: atom_id res chain seq x y z
N ILE A 1 45.81 7.34 13.43
CA ILE A 1 44.81 6.30 13.79
C ILE A 1 43.63 6.91 14.56
N GLU A 2 43.85 7.69 15.63
CA GLU A 2 42.74 8.27 16.42
C GLU A 2 41.85 9.25 15.64
N CYS A 3 42.42 10.10 14.78
CA CYS A 3 41.63 11.00 13.92
C CYS A 3 40.72 10.21 12.96
N ALA A 4 41.22 9.10 12.39
CA ALA A 4 40.41 8.24 11.52
C ALA A 4 39.26 7.57 12.29
N ARG A 5 39.49 7.16 13.55
CA ARG A 5 38.44 6.62 14.43
C ARG A 5 37.33 7.65 14.70
N LYS A 6 37.71 8.89 15.03
CA LYS A 6 36.76 10.00 15.26
C LYS A 6 35.96 10.34 14.00
N VAL A 7 36.59 10.31 12.82
CA VAL A 7 35.88 10.50 11.54
C VAL A 7 34.88 9.37 11.31
N SER A 8 35.26 8.11 11.54
CA SER A 8 34.36 6.95 11.40
C SER A 8 33.13 7.06 12.32
N GLU A 9 33.32 7.43 13.58
CA GLU A 9 32.21 7.67 14.52
C GLU A 9 31.27 8.78 14.02
N LYS A 10 31.82 9.91 13.57
CA LYS A 10 31.02 11.02 13.02
C LYS A 10 30.24 10.61 11.76
N VAL A 11 30.86 9.84 10.87
CA VAL A 11 30.18 9.31 9.66
C VAL A 11 29.02 8.39 10.04
N SER A 12 29.20 7.53 11.04
CA SER A 12 28.13 6.67 11.57
C SER A 12 26.95 7.48 12.12
N HIS A 13 27.22 8.54 12.88
CA HIS A 13 26.18 9.44 13.38
C HIS A 13 25.41 10.15 12.25
N VAL A 14 26.13 10.63 11.23
CA VAL A 14 25.49 11.27 10.06
C VAL A 14 24.62 10.27 9.29
N LEU A 15 25.11 9.04 9.09
CA LEU A 15 24.34 8.00 8.40
C LEU A 15 23.06 7.63 9.16
N ALA A 16 23.15 7.49 10.49
CA ALA A 16 21.99 7.22 11.33
C ALA A 16 20.95 8.35 11.26
N ALA A 17 21.40 9.61 11.29
CA ALA A 17 20.51 10.77 11.14
C ALA A 17 19.83 10.81 9.76
N LEU A 18 20.56 10.48 8.69
CA LEU A 18 20.02 10.41 7.33
C LEU A 18 18.97 9.29 7.19
N GLN A 19 19.23 8.11 7.74
CA GLN A 19 18.27 6.99 7.73
C GLN A 19 17.01 7.31 8.53
N ALA A 20 17.14 7.96 9.68
CA ALA A 20 15.98 8.44 10.44
C ALA A 20 15.18 9.49 9.65
N GLY A 21 15.89 10.39 8.95
CA GLY A 21 15.30 11.46 8.15
C GLY A 21 14.58 11.01 6.88
N ASN A 22 14.83 9.79 6.37
CA ASN A 22 14.17 9.27 5.18
C ASN A 22 13.34 8.00 5.41
N ARG A 23 13.20 7.54 6.66
CA ARG A 23 12.51 6.29 7.01
C ARG A 23 11.09 6.20 6.45
N GLY A 24 10.31 7.29 6.57
CA GLY A 24 8.94 7.36 6.03
C GLY A 24 8.93 7.32 4.51
N THR A 25 9.86 8.03 3.88
CA THR A 25 10.04 8.00 2.43
C THR A 25 10.36 6.58 1.91
N GLN A 26 11.28 5.88 2.57
CA GLN A 26 11.63 4.50 2.24
C GLN A 26 10.44 3.55 2.43
N ALA A 27 9.66 3.73 3.51
CA ALA A 27 8.44 2.96 3.72
C ALA A 27 7.41 3.21 2.61
N CYS A 28 7.22 4.46 2.16
CA CYS A 28 6.34 4.76 1.02
C CYS A 28 6.84 4.14 -0.30
N ILE A 29 8.14 4.08 -0.53
CA ILE A 29 8.71 3.40 -1.71
C ILE A 29 8.41 1.90 -1.66
N THR A 30 8.73 1.25 -0.54
CA THR A 30 8.43 -0.18 -0.34
C THR A 30 6.94 -0.46 -0.45
N ALA A 31 6.11 0.42 0.11
CA ALA A 31 4.66 0.29 0.07
C ALA A 31 4.11 0.40 -1.36
N ALA A 32 4.61 1.34 -2.17
CA ALA A 32 4.22 1.46 -3.58
C ALA A 32 4.61 0.20 -4.39
N SER A 33 5.79 -0.37 -4.14
CA SER A 33 6.21 -1.63 -4.76
C SER A 33 5.32 -2.81 -4.33
N ALA A 34 4.95 -2.88 -3.05
CA ALA A 34 4.04 -3.91 -2.55
C ALA A 34 2.65 -3.79 -3.20
N VAL A 35 2.10 -2.57 -3.30
CA VAL A 35 0.82 -2.31 -3.99
C VAL A 35 0.89 -2.71 -5.47
N SER A 36 2.02 -2.46 -6.14
CA SER A 36 2.22 -2.90 -7.53
C SER A 36 2.18 -4.43 -7.66
N GLY A 37 2.77 -5.14 -6.69
CA GLY A 37 2.69 -6.61 -6.61
C GLY A 37 1.25 -7.11 -6.41
N ILE A 38 0.47 -6.44 -5.56
CA ILE A 38 -0.95 -6.75 -5.35
C ILE A 38 -1.74 -6.53 -6.64
N ILE A 39 -1.49 -5.44 -7.37
CA ILE A 39 -2.15 -5.17 -8.66
C ILE A 39 -1.84 -6.29 -9.67
N ALA A 40 -0.59 -6.75 -9.75
CA ALA A 40 -0.21 -7.85 -10.63
C ALA A 40 -0.89 -9.19 -10.27
N ASP A 41 -1.05 -9.48 -8.98
CA ASP A 41 -1.80 -10.64 -8.49
C ASP A 41 -3.30 -10.54 -8.82
N LEU A 42 -3.89 -9.34 -8.68
CA LEU A 42 -5.27 -9.07 -9.10
C LEU A 42 -5.44 -9.21 -10.62
N ASP A 43 -4.47 -8.74 -11.43
CA ASP A 43 -4.46 -8.95 -12.88
C ASP A 43 -4.44 -10.43 -13.26
N THR A 44 -3.64 -11.23 -12.56
CA THR A 44 -3.62 -12.68 -12.74
C THR A 44 -4.97 -13.30 -12.39
N THR A 45 -5.60 -12.84 -11.31
CA THR A 45 -6.93 -13.33 -10.90
C THR A 45 -8.03 -12.92 -11.89
N ILE A 46 -7.97 -11.70 -12.44
CA ILE A 46 -8.86 -11.24 -13.52
C ILE A 46 -8.69 -12.13 -14.76
N MET A 47 -7.46 -12.51 -15.10
CA MET A 47 -7.20 -13.43 -16.22
C MET A 47 -7.88 -14.79 -16.00
N PHE A 48 -7.81 -15.36 -14.79
CA PHE A 48 -8.53 -16.61 -14.47
C PHE A 48 -10.05 -16.47 -14.54
N ALA A 49 -10.61 -15.37 -14.02
CA ALA A 49 -12.05 -15.11 -14.10
C ALA A 49 -12.49 -14.96 -15.57
N THR A 50 -11.75 -14.19 -16.37
CA THR A 50 -12.02 -13.98 -17.79
C THR A 50 -11.93 -15.27 -18.61
N ALA A 51 -11.02 -16.18 -18.25
CA ALA A 51 -10.89 -17.49 -18.88
C ALA A 51 -11.94 -18.51 -18.40
N GLY A 52 -12.80 -18.16 -17.44
CA GLY A 52 -13.77 -19.07 -16.83
C GLY A 52 -13.13 -20.15 -15.96
N THR A 53 -11.89 -19.95 -15.50
CA THR A 53 -11.13 -20.91 -14.69
C THR A 53 -11.02 -20.52 -13.23
N LEU A 54 -11.65 -19.40 -12.81
CA LEU A 54 -11.75 -19.02 -11.40
C LEU A 54 -12.93 -19.76 -10.76
N HIS A 55 -12.65 -20.98 -10.32
CA HIS A 55 -13.65 -21.86 -9.71
C HIS A 55 -13.84 -21.59 -8.22
N ARG A 56 -15.03 -21.95 -7.73
CA ARG A 56 -15.34 -21.95 -6.31
C ARG A 56 -14.45 -22.97 -5.58
N GLU A 57 -13.75 -22.54 -4.54
CA GLU A 57 -12.85 -23.41 -3.76
C GLU A 57 -13.61 -24.22 -2.70
N ASN A 58 -14.62 -23.62 -2.06
CA ASN A 58 -15.35 -24.19 -0.91
C ASN A 58 -16.87 -24.01 -1.06
N ALA A 59 -17.67 -24.49 -0.11
CA ALA A 59 -19.12 -24.25 -0.09
C ALA A 59 -19.53 -22.82 0.31
N GLU A 60 -18.55 -21.92 0.52
CA GLU A 60 -18.78 -20.53 0.87
C GLU A 60 -19.45 -19.76 -0.29
N THR A 61 -20.30 -18.82 0.08
CA THR A 61 -21.03 -17.94 -0.82
C THR A 61 -20.51 -16.52 -0.71
N PHE A 62 -20.85 -15.67 -1.68
CA PHE A 62 -20.46 -14.26 -1.63
C PHE A 62 -20.98 -13.54 -0.38
N ALA A 63 -22.13 -13.98 0.16
CA ALA A 63 -22.69 -13.44 1.39
C ALA A 63 -21.75 -13.62 2.60
N ASP A 64 -21.03 -14.74 2.66
CA ASP A 64 -20.09 -15.07 3.73
C ASP A 64 -18.86 -14.15 3.71
N HIS A 65 -18.44 -13.70 2.52
CA HIS A 65 -17.30 -12.79 2.36
C HIS A 65 -17.66 -11.30 2.42
N ARG A 66 -18.93 -10.95 2.16
CA ARG A 66 -19.38 -9.55 2.04
C ARG A 66 -19.05 -8.70 3.27
N GLU A 67 -19.25 -9.23 4.47
CA GLU A 67 -18.93 -8.50 5.70
C GLU A 67 -17.42 -8.25 5.83
N GLY A 68 -16.60 -9.26 5.53
CA GLY A 68 -15.14 -9.15 5.53
C GLY A 68 -14.62 -8.10 4.55
N ILE A 69 -15.20 -8.04 3.34
CA ILE A 69 -14.90 -7.00 2.33
C ILE A 69 -15.23 -5.62 2.88
N LEU A 70 -16.46 -5.41 3.37
CA LEU A 70 -16.91 -4.10 3.87
C LEU A 70 -16.11 -3.62 5.08
N LYS A 71 -15.79 -4.53 6.00
CA LYS A 71 -15.00 -4.23 7.20
C LYS A 71 -13.58 -3.80 6.82
N THR A 72 -12.93 -4.54 5.93
CA THR A 72 -11.57 -4.22 5.47
C THR A 72 -11.54 -2.93 4.66
N ALA A 73 -12.53 -2.69 3.79
CA ALA A 73 -12.64 -1.45 3.04
C ALA A 73 -12.80 -0.22 3.95
N LYS A 74 -13.61 -0.32 5.01
CA LYS A 74 -13.73 0.76 6.02
C LYS A 74 -12.41 1.02 6.75
N ALA A 75 -11.69 -0.03 7.12
CA ALA A 75 -10.36 0.12 7.72
C ALA A 75 -9.40 0.84 6.76
N LEU A 76 -9.45 0.50 5.47
CA LEU A 76 -8.60 1.14 4.47
C LEU A 76 -8.91 2.64 4.31
N VAL A 77 -10.19 3.03 4.39
CA VAL A 77 -10.58 4.45 4.39
C VAL A 77 -9.92 5.19 5.56
N GLU A 78 -9.95 4.63 6.77
CA GLU A 78 -9.26 5.24 7.92
C GLU A 78 -7.74 5.27 7.73
N ASP A 79 -7.13 4.21 7.18
CA ASP A 79 -5.71 4.18 6.87
C ASP A 79 -5.30 5.28 5.89
N THR A 80 -6.09 5.52 4.82
CA THR A 80 -5.79 6.60 3.86
C THR A 80 -5.85 7.98 4.51
N LYS A 81 -6.78 8.20 5.44
CA LYS A 81 -6.87 9.44 6.22
C LYS A 81 -5.65 9.62 7.11
N VAL A 82 -5.24 8.57 7.82
CA VAL A 82 -4.04 8.57 8.66
C VAL A 82 -2.78 8.79 7.83
N LEU A 83 -2.71 8.22 6.62
CA LEU A 83 -1.60 8.41 5.70
C LEU A 83 -1.46 9.88 5.27
N VAL A 84 -2.56 10.52 4.84
CA VAL A 84 -2.57 11.94 4.46
C VAL A 84 -2.23 12.84 5.63
N GLN A 85 -2.80 12.59 6.81
CA GLN A 85 -2.50 13.36 8.03
C GLN A 85 -1.03 13.28 8.44
N ASN A 86 -0.38 12.13 8.19
CA ASN A 86 1.01 11.91 8.56
C ASN A 86 2.02 12.26 7.47
N ALA A 87 1.59 12.66 6.27
CA ALA A 87 2.47 13.06 5.18
C ALA A 87 3.41 14.22 5.57
N THR A 88 2.95 15.12 6.44
CA THR A 88 3.73 16.25 6.98
C THR A 88 4.14 16.05 8.45
N ALA A 89 3.89 14.86 9.02
CA ALA A 89 4.25 14.53 10.39
C ALA A 89 5.68 13.94 10.47
N SER A 90 5.98 13.16 11.51
CA SER A 90 7.28 12.49 11.62
C SER A 90 7.41 11.34 10.62
N GLN A 91 8.65 11.09 10.17
CA GLN A 91 8.98 9.97 9.28
C GLN A 91 8.54 8.61 9.83
N GLU A 92 8.55 8.43 11.15
CA GLU A 92 8.08 7.22 11.81
C GLU A 92 6.57 7.03 11.67
N LYS A 93 5.77 8.09 11.90
CA LYS A 93 4.31 8.03 11.74
C LYS A 93 3.93 7.78 10.29
N LEU A 94 4.62 8.42 9.35
CA LEU A 94 4.41 8.17 7.92
C LEU A 94 4.74 6.72 7.56
N ALA A 95 5.87 6.18 8.05
CA ALA A 95 6.25 4.80 7.82
C ALA A 95 5.19 3.82 8.33
N GLN A 96 4.69 4.05 9.55
CA GLN A 96 3.64 3.22 10.14
C GLN A 96 2.34 3.29 9.34
N ALA A 97 1.92 4.49 8.92
CA ALA A 97 0.71 4.68 8.14
C ALA A 97 0.78 3.99 6.77
N ALA A 98 1.93 4.07 6.09
CA ALA A 98 2.16 3.38 4.82
C ALA A 98 2.10 1.86 4.99
N GLN A 99 2.73 1.32 6.05
CA GLN A 99 2.72 -0.12 6.33
C GLN A 99 1.33 -0.64 6.69
N SER A 100 0.57 0.09 7.52
CA SER A 100 -0.83 -0.23 7.84
C SER A 100 -1.68 -0.27 6.56
N SER A 101 -1.55 0.74 5.71
CA SER A 101 -2.27 0.82 4.43
C SER A 101 -2.00 -0.40 3.54
N VAL A 102 -0.74 -0.84 3.44
CA VAL A 102 -0.35 -2.04 2.67
C VAL A 102 -0.95 -3.31 3.27
N THR A 103 -0.92 -3.43 4.60
CA THR A 103 -1.51 -4.59 5.30
C THR A 103 -3.00 -4.70 4.98
N THR A 104 -3.72 -3.58 5.05
CA THR A 104 -5.16 -3.54 4.84
C THR A 104 -5.54 -3.76 3.37
N ILE A 105 -4.83 -3.18 2.39
CA ILE A 105 -5.12 -3.43 0.96
C ILE A 105 -4.77 -4.87 0.56
N THR A 106 -3.72 -5.47 1.14
CA THR A 106 -3.40 -6.89 0.94
C THR A 106 -4.57 -7.75 1.40
N ARG A 107 -5.07 -7.48 2.62
CA ARG A 107 -6.22 -8.19 3.16
C ARG A 107 -7.48 -7.97 2.34
N LEU A 108 -7.71 -6.75 1.84
CA LEU A 108 -8.87 -6.43 1.00
C LEU A 108 -8.83 -7.22 -0.30
N ALA A 109 -7.65 -7.27 -0.96
CA ALA A 109 -7.45 -8.07 -2.16
C ALA A 109 -7.75 -9.56 -1.90
N GLU A 110 -7.22 -10.14 -0.82
CA GLU A 110 -7.51 -11.53 -0.44
C GLU A 110 -9.01 -11.82 -0.28
N VAL A 111 -9.72 -11.04 0.55
CA VAL A 111 -11.15 -11.29 0.82
C VAL A 111 -12.02 -11.04 -0.41
N VAL A 112 -11.60 -10.14 -1.30
CA VAL A 112 -12.27 -9.91 -2.58
C VAL A 112 -12.03 -11.07 -3.54
N LYS A 113 -10.81 -11.62 -3.62
CA LYS A 113 -10.53 -12.81 -4.44
C LYS A 113 -11.36 -14.02 -4.01
N LEU A 114 -11.45 -14.26 -2.69
CA LEU A 114 -12.32 -15.31 -2.14
C LEU A 114 -13.79 -15.05 -2.45
N GLY A 115 -14.25 -13.81 -2.27
CA GLY A 115 -15.60 -13.38 -2.66
C GLY A 115 -15.89 -13.60 -4.13
N ALA A 116 -14.97 -13.28 -5.02
CA ALA A 116 -15.12 -13.53 -6.45
C ALA A 116 -15.18 -15.04 -6.76
N ALA A 117 -14.23 -15.83 -6.25
CA ALA A 117 -14.24 -17.28 -6.43
C ALA A 117 -15.54 -17.93 -5.95
N SER A 118 -16.12 -17.45 -4.85
CA SER A 118 -17.40 -17.96 -4.30
C SER A 118 -18.61 -17.78 -5.23
N LEU A 119 -18.56 -16.84 -6.20
CA LEU A 119 -19.58 -16.68 -7.23
C LEU A 119 -19.58 -17.85 -8.24
N GLY A 120 -18.46 -18.55 -8.36
CA GLY A 120 -18.26 -19.65 -9.30
C GLY A 120 -17.98 -19.18 -10.73
N SER A 121 -17.39 -20.09 -11.52
CA SER A 121 -17.02 -19.83 -12.92
C SER A 121 -18.23 -19.69 -13.86
N GLU A 122 -19.43 -19.96 -13.35
CA GLU A 122 -20.71 -19.72 -14.02
C GLU A 122 -21.06 -18.23 -14.16
N ASP A 123 -20.47 -17.34 -13.35
CA ASP A 123 -20.68 -15.89 -13.42
C ASP A 123 -19.35 -15.10 -13.49
N PRO A 124 -18.57 -15.28 -14.58
CA PRO A 124 -17.27 -14.66 -14.73
C PRO A 124 -17.34 -13.14 -14.86
N GLU A 125 -18.46 -12.59 -15.35
CA GLU A 125 -18.64 -11.14 -15.48
C GLU A 125 -18.67 -10.46 -14.12
N THR A 126 -19.46 -10.99 -13.17
CA THR A 126 -19.52 -10.44 -11.81
C THR A 126 -18.19 -10.63 -11.07
N GLN A 127 -17.50 -11.77 -11.28
CA GLN A 127 -16.15 -11.99 -10.75
C GLN A 127 -15.17 -10.90 -11.22
N VAL A 128 -15.11 -10.66 -12.53
CA VAL A 128 -14.23 -9.66 -13.14
C VAL A 128 -14.55 -8.25 -12.64
N VAL A 129 -15.82 -7.88 -12.52
CA VAL A 129 -16.24 -6.57 -11.99
C VAL A 129 -15.76 -6.39 -10.56
N LEU A 130 -15.96 -7.40 -9.71
CA LEU A 130 -15.57 -7.33 -8.30
C LEU A 130 -14.05 -7.20 -8.12
N ILE A 131 -13.27 -7.97 -8.89
CA ILE A 131 -11.80 -7.93 -8.81
C ILE A 131 -11.24 -6.62 -9.40
N ASN A 132 -11.83 -6.09 -10.47
CA ASN A 132 -11.45 -4.79 -11.01
C ASN A 132 -11.72 -3.66 -10.01
N ALA A 133 -12.82 -3.72 -9.25
CA ALA A 133 -13.12 -2.71 -8.25
C ALA A 133 -12.01 -2.60 -7.18
N VAL A 134 -11.50 -3.72 -6.65
CA VAL A 134 -10.38 -3.68 -5.69
C VAL A 134 -9.04 -3.32 -6.36
N LYS A 135 -8.83 -3.69 -7.63
CA LYS A 135 -7.66 -3.27 -8.41
C LYS A 135 -7.61 -1.75 -8.55
N ASP A 136 -8.73 -1.10 -8.83
CA ASP A 136 -8.79 0.36 -8.95
C ASP A 136 -8.57 1.06 -7.60
N VAL A 137 -9.07 0.47 -6.50
CA VAL A 137 -8.72 0.92 -5.14
C VAL A 137 -7.22 0.79 -4.88
N ALA A 138 -6.59 -0.32 -5.27
CA ALA A 138 -5.16 -0.52 -5.10
C ALA A 138 -4.34 0.50 -5.91
N LYS A 139 -4.72 0.80 -7.16
CA LYS A 139 -4.10 1.86 -7.97
C LYS A 139 -4.19 3.21 -7.28
N ALA A 140 -5.39 3.61 -6.87
CA ALA A 140 -5.62 4.89 -6.20
C ALA A 140 -4.82 5.01 -4.90
N LEU A 141 -4.68 3.91 -4.14
CA LEU A 141 -3.83 3.88 -2.96
C LEU A 141 -2.34 4.01 -3.31
N GLY A 142 -1.88 3.35 -4.38
CA GLY A 142 -0.49 3.47 -4.86
C GLY A 142 -0.15 4.90 -5.28
N ASP A 143 -1.09 5.59 -5.94
CA ASP A 143 -0.97 6.99 -6.31
C ASP A 143 -0.93 7.89 -5.06
N LEU A 144 -1.80 7.63 -4.08
CA LEU A 144 -1.81 8.36 -2.81
C LEU A 144 -0.51 8.19 -2.04
N ILE A 145 0.00 6.95 -1.90
CA ILE A 145 1.29 6.66 -1.25
C ILE A 145 2.41 7.40 -1.97
N SER A 146 2.39 7.42 -3.31
CA SER A 146 3.39 8.13 -4.11
C SER A 146 3.32 9.65 -3.91
N ALA A 147 2.12 10.22 -3.77
CA ALA A 147 1.92 11.64 -3.47
C ALA A 147 2.30 12.01 -2.02
N THR A 148 2.22 11.06 -1.07
CA THR A 148 2.61 11.27 0.33
C THR A 148 4.12 11.20 0.58
N LYS A 149 4.93 10.87 -0.44
CA LYS A 149 6.39 10.91 -0.34
C LYS A 149 6.81 12.33 0.04
N PRO A 150 7.46 12.53 1.21
CA PRO A 150 7.92 13.84 1.63
C PRO A 150 8.81 14.43 0.54
N LEU A 151 8.60 15.71 0.20
CA LEU A 151 9.52 16.41 -0.69
C LEU A 151 10.94 16.27 -0.10
N PRO A 152 11.95 15.95 -0.92
CA PRO A 152 13.32 15.87 -0.44
C PRO A 152 13.67 17.18 0.28
N ALA A 153 14.34 17.07 1.43
CA ALA A 153 14.71 18.21 2.28
C ALA A 153 15.44 19.33 1.51
N SER A 154 16.04 19.02 0.35
CA SER A 154 16.65 19.99 -0.57
C SER A 154 15.67 21.04 -1.11
N LEU A 155 14.36 20.76 -1.19
CA LEU A 155 13.35 21.74 -1.63
C LEU A 155 12.86 22.62 -0.47
N ALA A 156 12.84 22.10 0.76
CA ALA A 156 12.47 22.88 1.95
C ALA A 156 13.50 23.97 2.27
N THR A 157 14.75 23.83 1.82
CA THR A 157 15.80 24.85 1.95
C THR A 157 15.75 25.93 0.87
N ILE A 158 14.97 25.76 -0.21
CA ILE A 158 14.83 26.72 -1.32
C ILE A 158 13.62 27.65 -1.11
N LEU A 159 12.66 27.27 -0.26
CA LEU A 159 11.48 28.07 0.08
C LEU A 159 11.64 29.23 1.09
N PRO A 160 12.76 29.45 1.84
CA PRO A 160 12.88 30.67 2.63
C PRO A 160 13.17 31.93 1.78
N TYR A 161 13.17 31.84 0.43
CA TYR A 161 13.49 32.95 -0.48
C TYR A 161 12.35 33.40 -1.40
N THR A 162 11.09 33.11 -1.06
CA THR A 162 9.94 33.75 -1.73
C THR A 162 9.10 34.50 -0.70
N SER A 163 9.54 35.72 -0.39
CA SER A 163 8.69 36.83 0.05
C SER A 163 8.44 37.75 -1.13
#